data_AF-A0A1W9RTP9-F1
#
_entry.id   AF-A0A1W9RTP9-F1
#
_cell.length_a   1.000
_cell.length_b   1.000
_cell.length_c   1.000
_cell.angle_alpha   90.00
_cell.angle_beta   90.00
_cell.angle_gamma   90.00
#
_symmetry.space_group_name_H-M   'P 1'
#
loop_
_entity.id
_entity.type
_entity.pdbx_description
1 polymer ?
#
loop_
_entity_poly.entity_id
_entity_poly.type
_entity_poly.pdbx_seq_one_letter_code
_entity_poly.pdbx_strand_id
1 'polypeptide(L)'
;MLKLEEEKIEKQYQKMLKFVKKHNLKTNPLKTLREWAEIVVEKGHCPCDPSRPVCPCPQALEEIRRNGKCFCGKFFAKEKWEEIWGWVRDDLNFELEEWNK
;
A
#
# COMPACT_ATOMS: atom_id res chain seq x y z
N MET A 1 -10.80 2.07 24.66
CA MET A 1 -10.89 2.61 23.29
C MET A 1 -9.72 2.16 22.41
N LEU A 2 -8.48 2.18 22.90
CA LEU A 2 -7.28 1.77 22.13
C LEU A 2 -7.38 0.39 21.45
N LYS A 3 -7.86 -0.65 22.15
CA LYS A 3 -7.92 -2.02 21.61
C LYS A 3 -8.81 -2.17 20.36
N LEU A 4 -9.94 -1.47 20.30
CA LEU A 4 -10.87 -1.60 19.17
C LEU A 4 -10.33 -0.94 17.90
N GLU A 5 -9.54 0.11 18.05
CA GLU A 5 -8.89 0.81 16.95
C GLU A 5 -7.73 0.00 16.38
N GLU A 6 -6.90 -0.55 17.26
CA GLU A 6 -5.83 -1.50 16.90
C GLU A 6 -6.38 -2.71 16.13
N GLU A 7 -7.51 -3.30 16.57
CA GLU A 7 -8.15 -4.41 15.86
C GLU A 7 -8.66 -4.02 14.46
N LYS A 8 -9.17 -2.79 14.29
CA LYS A 8 -9.59 -2.30 12.96
C LYS A 8 -8.39 -2.11 12.05
N ILE A 9 -7.31 -1.52 12.57
CA ILE A 9 -6.06 -1.31 11.84
C ILE A 9 -5.49 -2.66 11.41
N GLU A 10 -5.45 -3.65 12.32
CA GLU A 10 -4.96 -4.99 12.00
C GLU A 10 -5.79 -5.66 10.89
N LYS A 11 -7.12 -5.63 11.00
CA LYS A 11 -8.01 -6.17 9.97
C LYS A 11 -7.78 -5.50 8.62
N GLN A 12 -7.63 -4.17 8.62
CA GLN A 12 -7.39 -3.40 7.41
C GLN A 12 -6.01 -3.69 6.80
N TYR A 13 -4.97 -3.79 7.63
CA TYR A 13 -3.62 -4.20 7.23
C TYR A 13 -3.64 -5.60 6.58
N GLN A 14 -4.27 -6.59 7.23
CA GLN A 14 -4.37 -7.95 6.70
C GLN A 14 -5.14 -8.01 5.37
N LYS A 15 -6.22 -7.22 5.24
CA LYS A 15 -6.97 -7.09 3.98
C LYS A 15 -6.07 -6.56 2.85
N MET A 16 -5.30 -5.51 3.13
CA MET A 16 -4.36 -4.95 2.16
C MET A 16 -3.21 -5.91 1.83
N LEU A 17 -2.66 -6.60 2.84
CA LEU A 17 -1.58 -7.57 2.65
C LEU A 17 -2.03 -8.74 1.78
N LYS A 18 -3.24 -9.27 2.03
CA LYS A 18 -3.84 -10.31 1.20
C LYS A 18 -4.00 -9.86 -0.25
N PHE A 19 -4.46 -8.62 -0.47
CA PHE A 19 -4.58 -8.05 -1.82
C PHE A 19 -3.22 -7.96 -2.53
N VAL A 20 -2.20 -7.44 -1.85
CA VAL A 20 -0.83 -7.34 -2.39
C VAL A 20 -0.29 -8.73 -2.77
N LYS A 21 -0.39 -9.71 -1.87
CA LYS A 21 0.09 -11.09 -2.11
C LYS A 21 -0.68 -11.77 -3.23
N LYS A 22 -2.01 -11.72 -3.19
CA LYS A 22 -2.89 -12.38 -4.18
C LYS A 22 -2.62 -11.90 -5.61
N HIS A 23 -2.26 -10.63 -5.77
CA HIS A 23 -2.09 -10.00 -7.08
C HIS A 23 -0.61 -9.71 -7.42
N ASN A 24 0.33 -10.25 -6.64
CA ASN A 24 1.78 -10.05 -6.80
C ASN A 24 2.19 -8.57 -6.99
N LEU A 25 1.62 -7.69 -6.17
CA LEU A 25 1.82 -6.25 -6.29
C LEU A 25 3.01 -5.78 -5.44
N LYS A 26 3.50 -4.58 -5.76
CA LYS A 26 4.41 -3.81 -4.91
C LYS A 26 3.66 -2.67 -4.23
N THR A 27 4.20 -2.17 -3.13
CA THR A 27 3.63 -1.05 -2.38
C THR A 27 4.53 0.17 -2.46
N ASN A 28 3.94 1.36 -2.39
CA ASN A 28 4.71 2.60 -2.25
C ASN A 28 5.67 2.49 -1.04
N PRO A 29 6.98 2.69 -1.22
CA PRO A 29 7.95 2.53 -0.14
C PRO A 29 7.94 3.70 0.87
N LEU A 30 7.44 4.88 0.50
CA LEU A 30 7.44 6.07 1.36
C LEU A 30 6.52 5.96 2.59
N LYS A 31 5.59 5.01 2.57
CA LYS A 31 4.74 4.67 3.71
C LYS A 31 4.59 3.17 3.77
N THR A 32 4.80 2.58 4.93
CA THR A 32 4.53 1.16 5.17
C THR A 32 3.07 0.83 4.90
N LEU A 33 2.76 -0.47 4.78
CA LEU A 33 1.39 -0.91 4.60
C LEU A 33 0.53 -0.69 5.85
N ARG A 34 1.15 -0.75 7.05
CA ARG A 34 0.48 -0.53 8.33
C ARG A 34 0.10 0.93 8.53
N GLU A 35 1.03 1.86 8.33
CA GLU A 35 0.73 3.31 8.39
C GLU A 35 -0.39 3.70 7.42
N TRP A 36 -0.44 3.06 6.25
CA TRP A 36 -1.55 3.29 5.32
C TRP A 36 -2.87 2.68 5.80
N ALA A 37 -2.84 1.54 6.47
CA ALA A 37 -4.03 0.95 7.07
C ALA A 37 -4.61 1.86 8.17
N GLU A 38 -3.76 2.48 8.97
CA GLU A 38 -4.15 3.51 9.96
C GLU A 38 -4.89 4.67 9.30
N ILE A 39 -4.29 5.27 8.26
CA ILE A 39 -4.92 6.39 7.53
C ILE A 39 -6.26 5.98 6.91
N VAL A 40 -6.37 4.75 6.39
CA VAL A 40 -7.63 4.24 5.82
C VAL A 40 -8.69 4.05 6.91
N VAL A 41 -8.32 3.52 8.08
CA VAL A 41 -9.25 3.33 9.20
C VAL A 41 -9.72 4.68 9.75
N GLU A 42 -8.80 5.62 9.91
CA GLU A 42 -9.08 6.99 10.35
C GLU A 42 -10.07 7.70 9.41
N LYS A 43 -9.83 7.63 8.09
CA LYS A 43 -10.68 8.30 7.11
C LYS A 43 -11.97 7.54 6.78
N GLY A 44 -11.98 6.22 6.95
CA GLY A 44 -13.11 5.36 6.56
C GLY A 44 -13.32 5.24 5.04
N HIS A 45 -12.40 5.72 4.22
CA HIS A 45 -12.45 5.70 2.75
C HIS A 45 -11.05 5.69 2.14
N CYS A 46 -10.94 5.68 0.81
CA CYS A 46 -9.65 5.82 0.12
C CYS A 46 -9.04 7.20 0.43
N PRO A 47 -7.79 7.29 0.94
CA PRO A 47 -7.25 8.57 1.41
C PRO A 47 -7.10 9.67 0.35
N CYS A 48 -7.11 9.29 -0.94
CA CYS A 48 -7.02 10.22 -2.07
C CYS A 48 -8.37 10.60 -2.69
N ASP A 49 -9.44 9.85 -2.39
CA ASP A 49 -10.73 9.96 -3.06
C ASP A 49 -11.85 9.48 -2.12
N PRO A 50 -12.56 10.41 -1.45
CA PRO A 50 -13.66 10.08 -0.54
C PRO A 50 -14.82 9.33 -1.18
N SER A 51 -14.99 9.39 -2.51
CA SER A 51 -16.04 8.65 -3.21
C SER A 51 -15.78 7.13 -3.24
N ARG A 52 -14.56 6.69 -2.89
CA ARG A 52 -14.17 5.28 -2.83
C ARG A 52 -14.17 4.81 -1.38
N PRO A 53 -15.23 4.13 -0.90
CA PRO A 53 -15.44 3.88 0.53
C PRO A 53 -14.51 2.82 1.14
N VAL A 54 -13.73 2.11 0.33
CA VAL A 54 -12.86 1.03 0.81
C VAL A 54 -11.49 1.07 0.16
N CYS A 55 -10.47 0.69 0.92
CA CYS A 55 -9.14 0.36 0.41
C CYS A 55 -8.83 -1.12 0.74
N PRO A 56 -8.22 -1.90 -0.17
CA PRO A 56 -8.12 -1.64 -1.60
C PRO A 56 -9.50 -1.43 -2.24
N CYS A 57 -9.61 -0.45 -3.15
CA CYS A 57 -10.85 -0.18 -3.86
C CYS A 57 -11.03 -1.16 -5.03
N PRO A 58 -12.27 -1.48 -5.45
CA PRO A 58 -12.51 -2.35 -6.61
C PRO A 58 -11.81 -1.87 -7.90
N GLN A 59 -11.70 -0.56 -8.07
CA GLN A 59 -11.05 0.08 -9.22
C GLN A 59 -9.52 -0.14 -9.26
N ALA A 60 -8.89 -0.42 -8.11
CA ALA A 60 -7.44 -0.45 -7.99
C ALA A 60 -6.78 -1.44 -8.96
N LEU A 61 -7.35 -2.64 -9.13
CA LEU A 61 -6.77 -3.65 -10.04
C LEU A 61 -6.81 -3.20 -11.49
N GLU A 62 -7.92 -2.62 -11.93
CA GLU A 62 -8.04 -2.15 -13.31
C GLU A 62 -7.11 -0.96 -13.57
N GLU A 63 -6.97 -0.06 -12.61
CA GLU A 63 -6.01 1.06 -12.68
C GLU A 63 -4.57 0.55 -12.73
N ILE A 64 -4.21 -0.45 -11.91
CA ILE A 64 -2.90 -1.09 -11.94
C ILE A 64 -2.65 -1.76 -13.29
N ARG A 65 -3.64 -2.47 -13.83
CA ARG A 65 -3.55 -3.12 -15.13
C ARG A 65 -3.32 -2.11 -16.27
N ARG A 66 -3.99 -0.95 -16.21
CA ARG A 66 -3.90 0.09 -17.25
C ARG A 66 -2.66 0.97 -17.14
N ASN A 67 -2.28 1.34 -15.92
CA ASN A 67 -1.30 2.41 -15.67
C ASN A 67 -0.08 1.93 -14.86
N GLY A 68 -0.04 0.65 -14.49
CA GLY A 68 0.99 0.08 -13.62
C GLY A 68 0.84 0.45 -12.13
N LYS A 69 -0.14 1.26 -11.75
CA LYS A 69 -0.43 1.62 -10.36
C LYS A 69 -1.89 1.97 -10.14
N CYS A 70 -2.38 1.83 -8.91
CA CYS A 70 -3.68 2.39 -8.57
C CYS A 70 -3.63 3.91 -8.58
N PHE A 71 -4.79 4.58 -8.62
CA PHE A 71 -4.90 6.04 -8.74
C PHE A 71 -4.03 6.77 -7.71
N CYS A 72 -4.16 6.39 -6.43
CA CYS A 72 -3.39 7.00 -5.34
C CYS A 72 -1.90 6.63 -5.32
N GLY A 73 -1.48 5.65 -6.11
CA GLY A 73 -0.11 5.15 -6.10
C GLY A 73 0.29 4.49 -4.78
N LYS A 74 -0.63 3.82 -4.09
CA LYS A 74 -0.28 2.94 -2.95
C LYS A 74 0.18 1.55 -3.42
N PHE A 75 -0.44 1.03 -4.48
CA PHE A 75 -0.18 -0.29 -5.04
C PHE A 75 0.30 -0.16 -6.49
N PHE A 76 1.28 -0.98 -6.86
CA PHE A 76 1.94 -0.95 -8.15
C PHE A 76 2.09 -2.36 -8.72
N ALA A 77 2.03 -2.48 -10.05
CA ALA A 77 2.64 -3.58 -10.77
C ALA A 77 4.16 -3.53 -10.58
N LYS A 78 4.83 -4.67 -10.68
CA LYS A 78 6.27 -4.78 -10.41
C LYS A 78 7.08 -3.86 -11.32
N GLU A 79 6.79 -3.88 -12.60
CA GLU A 79 7.53 -3.16 -13.65
C GLU A 79 7.44 -1.65 -13.42
N LYS A 80 6.24 -1.15 -13.13
CA LYS A 80 6.02 0.28 -12.84
C LYS A 80 6.66 0.71 -11.52
N TRP A 81 6.68 -0.19 -10.54
CA TRP A 81 7.38 0.06 -9.28
C TRP A 81 8.88 0.19 -9.51
N GLU A 82 9.49 -0.70 -10.29
CA GLU A 82 10.91 -0.67 -10.66
C GLU A 82 11.26 0.55 -11.52
N GLU A 83 10.37 0.97 -12.43
CA GLU A 83 10.56 2.19 -13.22
C GLU A 83 10.69 3.45 -12.32
N ILE A 84 9.85 3.56 -11.29
CA ILE A 84 9.78 4.76 -10.43
C ILE A 84 10.80 4.68 -9.28
N TRP A 85 10.90 3.52 -8.64
CA TRP A 85 11.63 3.31 -7.38
C TRP A 85 12.87 2.43 -7.55
N GLY A 86 13.16 1.92 -8.75
CA GLY A 86 14.31 1.06 -9.01
C GLY A 86 15.63 1.72 -8.62
N TRP A 87 15.76 3.01 -8.89
CA TRP A 87 16.93 3.84 -8.52
C TRP A 87 16.97 4.18 -7.03
N VAL A 88 15.81 4.25 -6.38
CA VAL A 88 15.73 4.49 -4.94
C VAL A 88 16.30 3.31 -4.14
N ARG A 89 16.40 2.10 -4.74
CA ARG A 89 17.18 1.02 -4.12
C ARG A 89 18.67 1.32 -4.07
N ASP A 90 19.22 2.04 -5.05
CA ASP A 90 20.66 2.34 -5.05
C ASP A 90 20.99 3.44 -4.02
N ASP A 91 20.06 4.37 -3.77
CA ASP A 91 20.25 5.49 -2.84
C ASP A 91 19.76 5.22 -1.40
N LEU A 92 18.79 4.30 -1.18
CA LEU A 92 18.32 3.87 0.15
C LEU A 92 18.95 2.56 0.64
N ASN A 93 19.91 1.99 -0.10
CA ASN A 93 20.72 0.84 0.35
C ASN A 93 21.67 1.18 1.51
N PHE A 94 21.55 2.34 2.15
CA PHE A 94 22.34 2.67 3.34
C PHE A 94 21.72 2.18 4.66
N GLU A 95 20.41 1.84 4.74
CA GLU A 95 19.77 1.54 6.05
C GLU A 95 18.71 0.42 6.07
N LEU A 96 18.66 -0.52 5.11
CA LEU A 96 17.73 -1.66 5.18
C LEU A 96 18.39 -3.05 5.27
N GLU A 97 19.73 -3.14 5.23
CA GLU A 97 20.44 -4.41 5.44
C GLU A 97 20.54 -4.82 6.92
N GLU A 98 20.30 -3.91 7.88
CA GLU A 98 20.42 -4.22 9.32
C GLU A 98 19.16 -4.83 9.96
N TRP A 99 18.02 -4.89 9.25
CA TRP A 99 16.80 -5.49 9.81
C TRP A 99 16.62 -6.99 9.52
N ASN A 100 17.57 -7.62 8.80
CA ASN A 100 17.57 -9.06 8.52
C ASN A 100 18.87 -9.78 8.95
N LYS A 101 19.62 -9.21 9.89
CA LYS A 101 20.66 -9.92 10.66
C LYS A 101 20.24 -10.01 12.12
#